data_AF-A0A955JBH5-F1
#
_entry.id   AF-A0A955JBH5-F1
#
_cell.length_a   1.000
_cell.length_b   1.000
_cell.length_c   1.000
_cell.angle_alpha   90.00
_cell.angle_beta   90.00
_cell.angle_gamma   90.00
#
_symmetry.space_group_name_H-M   'P 1'
#
loop_
_entity.id
_entity.type
_entity.pdbx_description
1 polymer ?
#
loop_
_entity_poly.entity_id
_entity_poly.type
_entity_poly.pdbx_seq_one_letter_code
_entity_poly.pdbx_strand_id
1 'polypeptide(L)'
;MTDSVEQTPARESRRRQLTLTGLFVDLADTTWRMFIPTVGLLLAGRYCDTRFGTKPWLMLVGVLGGGVLAGLLIKQQIARGYDK
;
A
#
# COMPACT_ATOMS: atom_id res chain seq x y z
N MET A 1 15.21 34.78 -32.04
CA MET A 1 14.06 35.21 -31.21
C MET A 1 12.84 34.38 -31.63
N THR A 2 12.92 33.05 -31.50
CA THR A 2 11.92 32.11 -32.06
C THR A 2 11.63 30.90 -31.16
N ASP A 3 12.24 30.79 -29.97
CA ASP A 3 12.07 29.61 -29.09
C ASP A 3 10.82 29.66 -28.19
N SER A 4 10.06 30.77 -28.20
CA SER A 4 9.05 31.04 -27.17
C SER A 4 7.62 30.64 -27.55
N VAL A 5 7.35 30.27 -28.80
CA VAL A 5 5.97 29.98 -29.28
C VAL A 5 5.70 28.47 -29.43
N GLU A 6 6.72 27.65 -29.67
CA GLU A 6 6.55 26.20 -29.94
C GLU A 6 6.69 25.31 -28.68
N GLN A 7 7.30 25.82 -27.60
CA GLN A 7 7.55 25.03 -26.38
C GLN A 7 6.34 24.90 -25.44
N THR A 8 5.29 25.68 -25.64
CA THR A 8 4.13 25.76 -24.72
C THR A 8 3.30 24.46 -24.64
N PRO A 9 2.87 23.81 -25.73
CA PRO A 9 2.06 22.59 -25.64
C PRO A 9 2.84 21.36 -25.15
N ALA A 10 4.14 21.28 -25.48
CA ALA A 10 4.98 20.14 -25.13
C ALA A 10 5.33 20.10 -23.63
N ARG A 11 5.58 21.26 -23.01
CA ARG A 11 5.86 21.34 -21.56
C ARG A 11 4.63 21.06 -20.71
N GLU A 12 3.46 21.50 -21.15
CA GLU A 12 2.21 21.22 -20.45
C GLU A 12 1.83 19.74 -20.51
N SER A 13 1.96 19.11 -21.67
CA SER A 13 1.73 17.67 -21.84
C SER A 13 2.68 16.83 -20.98
N ARG A 14 3.97 17.18 -20.96
CA ARG A 14 4.97 16.52 -20.11
C ARG A 14 4.71 16.75 -18.62
N ARG A 15 4.32 17.96 -18.22
CA ARG A 15 3.95 18.27 -16.83
C ARG A 15 2.71 17.48 -16.40
N ARG A 16 1.65 17.41 -17.23
CA ARG A 16 0.46 16.59 -16.97
C ARG A 16 0.80 15.10 -16.88
N GLN A 17 1.63 14.58 -17.78
CA GLN A 17 2.09 13.19 -17.71
C GLN A 17 2.87 12.92 -16.42
N LEU A 18 3.78 13.82 -16.01
CA LEU A 18 4.49 13.72 -14.73
C LEU A 18 3.53 13.74 -13.53
N THR A 19 2.46 14.54 -13.57
CA THR A 19 1.43 14.56 -12.51
C THR A 19 0.63 13.26 -12.45
N LEU A 20 0.25 12.70 -13.60
CA LEU A 20 -0.51 11.44 -13.66
C LEU A 20 0.34 10.26 -13.20
N THR A 21 1.57 10.14 -13.69
CA THR A 21 2.50 9.08 -13.25
C THR A 21 2.79 9.19 -11.76
N GLY A 22 2.98 10.41 -11.22
CA GLY A 22 3.14 10.63 -9.78
C GLY A 22 1.95 10.13 -8.96
N LEU A 23 0.73 10.46 -9.39
CA LEU A 23 -0.50 9.98 -8.73
C LEU A 23 -0.62 8.45 -8.72
N PHE A 24 -0.30 7.78 -9.83
CA PHE A 24 -0.35 6.32 -9.88
C PHE A 24 0.73 5.67 -8.99
N VAL A 25 1.92 6.27 -8.90
CA VAL A 25 2.97 5.81 -8.00
C VAL A 25 2.55 5.97 -6.54
N ASP A 26 1.95 7.10 -6.17
CA ASP A 26 1.46 7.34 -4.80
C ASP A 26 0.32 6.40 -4.41
N LEU A 27 -0.64 6.18 -5.34
CA LEU A 27 -1.71 5.20 -5.16
C LEU A 27 -1.16 3.79 -5.02
N ALA A 28 -0.16 3.44 -5.84
CA ALA A 28 0.50 2.15 -5.74
C ALA A 28 1.23 1.99 -4.40
N ASP A 29 2.02 2.97 -3.95
CA ASP A 29 2.72 2.92 -2.65
C ASP A 29 1.74 2.77 -1.49
N THR A 30 0.70 3.61 -1.47
CA THR A 30 -0.32 3.62 -0.43
C THR A 30 -1.09 2.31 -0.40
N THR A 31 -1.53 1.83 -1.57
CA THR A 31 -2.29 0.57 -1.68
C THR A 31 -1.40 -0.62 -1.33
N TRP A 32 -0.16 -0.65 -1.83
CA TRP A 32 0.80 -1.73 -1.59
C TRP A 32 1.10 -1.88 -0.10
N ARG A 33 1.29 -0.77 0.63
CA ARG A 33 1.55 -0.77 2.07
C ARG A 33 0.36 -1.25 2.91
N MET A 34 -0.87 -1.13 2.41
CA MET A 34 -2.07 -1.70 3.06
C MET A 34 -2.35 -3.15 2.63
N PHE A 35 -2.02 -3.50 1.38
CA PHE A 35 -2.30 -4.81 0.80
C PHE A 35 -1.34 -5.89 1.31
N ILE A 36 -0.04 -5.57 1.43
CA ILE A 36 0.99 -6.50 1.95
C ILE A 36 0.61 -7.08 3.31
N PRO A 37 0.28 -6.28 4.35
CA PRO A 37 -0.03 -6.86 5.65
C PRO A 37 -1.27 -7.76 5.58
N THR A 38 -2.30 -7.36 4.85
CA THR A 38 -3.56 -8.12 4.74
C THR A 38 -3.37 -9.45 4.01
N VAL A 39 -2.78 -9.43 2.82
CA VAL A 39 -2.55 -10.64 2.02
C VAL A 39 -1.44 -11.51 2.62
N GLY A 40 -0.40 -10.90 3.20
CA GLY A 40 0.65 -11.62 3.91
C GLY A 40 0.11 -12.41 5.09
N LEU A 41 -0.74 -11.80 5.93
CA LEU A 41 -1.39 -12.49 7.05
C LEU A 41 -2.37 -13.57 6.59
N LEU A 42 -3.13 -13.31 5.51
CA LEU A 42 -4.03 -14.30 4.92
C LEU A 42 -3.27 -15.56 4.44
N LEU A 43 -2.20 -15.36 3.67
CA LEU A 43 -1.39 -16.46 3.13
C LEU A 43 -0.64 -17.20 4.24
N ALA A 44 -0.10 -16.47 5.22
CA ALA A 44 0.55 -17.07 6.39
C ALA A 44 -0.43 -17.92 7.22
N GLY A 45 -1.64 -17.43 7.47
CA GLY A 45 -2.70 -18.18 8.16
C GLY A 45 -3.05 -19.48 7.42
N ARG A 46 -3.27 -19.39 6.11
CA ARG A 46 -3.56 -20.55 5.26
C ARG A 46 -2.43 -21.58 5.26
N TYR A 47 -1.17 -21.14 5.13
CA TYR A 47 -0.01 -22.03 5.13
C TYR A 47 0.08 -22.82 6.45
N CYS A 48 -0.07 -22.14 7.59
CA CYS A 48 -0.06 -22.78 8.89
C CYS A 48 -1.21 -23.80 9.05
N ASP A 49 -2.46 -23.45 8.68
CA ASP A 49 -3.57 -24.41 8.73
C ASP A 49 -3.30 -25.68 7.91
N THR A 50 -2.78 -25.53 6.69
CA THR A 50 -2.45 -26.68 5.83
C THR A 50 -1.30 -27.53 6.37
N ARG A 51 -0.37 -26.94 7.12
CA ARG A 51 0.80 -27.66 7.67
C ARG A 51 0.43 -28.47 8.91
N PHE A 52 -0.49 -27.99 9.74
CA PHE A 52 -0.85 -28.64 11.01
C PHE A 52 -2.12 -29.50 10.91
N GLY A 53 -2.83 -29.50 9.77
CA GLY A 53 -4.01 -30.34 9.55
C GLY A 53 -5.18 -29.99 10.46
N THR A 54 -5.11 -28.83 11.12
CA THR A 54 -6.14 -28.35 12.04
C THR A 54 -7.32 -27.82 11.23
N LYS A 55 -8.56 -28.11 11.70
CA LYS A 55 -9.76 -27.31 11.35
C LYS A 55 -9.39 -25.80 11.41
N PRO A 56 -10.06 -24.89 10.65
CA PRO A 56 -9.59 -23.52 10.31
C PRO A 56 -9.59 -22.52 11.50
N TRP A 57 -9.28 -23.01 12.69
CA TRP A 57 -9.04 -22.29 13.92
C TRP A 57 -7.77 -21.45 13.86
N LEU A 58 -6.72 -21.93 13.19
CA LEU A 58 -5.48 -21.17 13.02
C LEU A 58 -5.65 -20.04 12.00
N MET A 59 -6.51 -20.20 10.99
CA MET A 59 -7.03 -19.10 10.17
C MET A 59 -7.70 -18.03 11.03
N LEU A 60 -8.56 -18.45 11.95
CA LEU A 60 -9.34 -17.55 12.81
C LEU A 60 -8.46 -16.77 13.78
N VAL A 61 -7.48 -17.44 14.39
CA VAL A 61 -6.45 -16.82 15.23
C VAL A 61 -5.54 -15.93 14.38
N GLY A 62 -5.21 -16.32 13.15
CA GLY A 62 -4.42 -15.52 12.21
C GLY A 62 -5.14 -14.24 11.75
N VAL A 63 -6.46 -14.30 11.54
CA VAL A 63 -7.29 -13.13 11.23
C VAL A 63 -7.39 -12.19 12.43
N LEU A 64 -7.66 -12.73 13.62
CA LEU A 64 -7.70 -11.93 14.86
C LEU A 64 -6.33 -11.30 15.17
N GLY A 65 -5.25 -12.08 15.10
CA GLY A 65 -3.88 -11.62 15.29
C GLY A 65 -3.45 -10.61 14.24
N GLY A 66 -3.84 -10.83 12.97
CA GLY A 66 -3.59 -9.91 11.87
C GLY A 66 -4.32 -8.58 12.02
N GLY A 67 -5.58 -8.62 12.47
CA GLY A 67 -6.36 -7.42 12.79
C GLY A 67 -5.72 -6.61 13.91
N VAL A 68 -5.26 -7.28 14.98
CA VAL A 68 -4.53 -6.62 16.08
C VAL A 68 -3.22 -5.99 15.58
N LEU A 69 -2.44 -6.72 14.78
CA LEU A 69 -1.17 -6.22 14.25
C LEU A 69 -1.37 -5.04 13.29
N ALA A 70 -2.39 -5.09 12.43
CA ALA A 70 -2.78 -3.98 11.57
C ALA A 70 -3.19 -2.75 12.39
N GLY A 71 -4.00 -2.94 13.45
CA GLY A 71 -4.34 -1.87 14.38
C GLY A 71 -3.12 -1.23 15.05
N LEU A 72 -2.14 -2.05 15.46
CA LEU A 72 -0.88 -1.56 16.02
C LEU A 72 -0.02 -0.79 15.00
N LEU A 73 0.04 -1.25 13.76
CA LEU A 73 0.72 -0.57 12.66
C LEU A 73 0.08 0.78 12.34
N ILE A 74 -1.26 0.84 12.28
CA ILE A 74 -2.00 2.10 12.10
C ILE A 74 -1.72 3.05 13.25
N LYS A 75 -1.75 2.57 14.51
CA LYS A 75 -1.38 3.37 15.67
C LYS A 75 0.04 3.93 15.56
N GLN A 76 1.00 3.13 15.09
CA GLN A 76 2.38 3.59 14.86
C GLN A 76 2.50 4.57 13.69
N GLN A 77 1.70 4.42 12.63
CA GLN A 77 1.66 5.38 11.52
C GLN A 77 1.11 6.73 11.97
N ILE A 78 0.05 6.74 12.78
CA ILE A 78 -0.52 7.98 13.34
C ILE A 78 0.47 8.64 14.30
N ALA A 79 1.10 7.87 15.19
CA ALA A 79 2.09 8.40 16.14
C ALA A 79 3.30 9.02 15.42
N ARG A 80 3.83 8.36 14.38
CA ARG A 80 4.93 8.91 13.55
C ARG A 80 4.52 10.11 12.70
N GLY A 81 3.24 10.24 12.36
CA GLY A 81 2.71 11.38 11.62
C GLY A 81 2.56 12.65 12.47
N TYR A 82 2.52 12.50 13.80
CA TYR A 82 2.36 13.62 14.74
C TYR A 82 3.69 14.30 15.13
N ASP A 83 4.83 13.63 14.89
CA ASP A 83 6.19 14.09 15.21
C ASP A 83 6.89 14.85 14.04
N LYS A 84 6.14 15.37 13.07
CA LYS A 84 6.67 16.19 11.96
C LYS A 84 6.02 17.55 11.88
#